data_AF-A0A1I3Q3P3-F1
#
_entry.id   AF-A0A1I3Q3P3-F1
#
_cell.length_a   1.000
_cell.length_b   1.000
_cell.length_c   1.000
_cell.angle_alpha   90.00
_cell.angle_beta   90.00
_cell.angle_gamma   90.00
#
_symmetry.space_group_name_H-M   'P 1'
#
loop_
_entity.id
_entity.type
_entity.pdbx_description
1 polymer ?
#
loop_
_entity_poly.entity_id
_entity_poly.type
_entity_poly.pdbx_seq_one_letter_code
_entity_poly.pdbx_strand_id
1 'polypeptide(L)'
;MSRTLKEAPLTTANARLKLKAGVHWRAIDADIHLGYRKGTRAGRWLVRWYLGQQRYERETIGSADDEAQADGLNVFSFTQAKNAAVDIVVRKRAEAAIAATGEIPTVGSVVESYMASRDARHLSQGGTGKSDARRRLTRHVICDEELCAVNLHDLTVDHLRRWTRQWPDSLAASSLRRISNDFKAALNAAADSERERMPPGLPGTIKFGLAAGEDSAPVSRDKQALPDDDIRKIIEAARIVDAESQWDGDLLRMILVLAATGARFSQVRRLAVGDVQPDQCRLMVPTSRKGRGTKKVSHTAVRVGEDVIEALRPELIGRKPSEPLLRRWRHTQVPDSDGSRRPKWERSSREAWVNASELGRPWAAILTKAGMSKDIVPYAFRHSSIVRQLRRGLPVQLVAKSHDTSAAIIERHYASAIIDALDDLAAAAVIPLVAPQADNVVPMRR
;
A
#
# COMPACT_ATOMS: atom_id res chain seq x y z
N MET A 1 -41.60 -22.26 38.22
CA MET A 1 -41.11 -23.43 39.00
C MET A 1 -39.93 -24.06 38.26
N SER A 2 -38.71 -23.86 38.76
CA SER A 2 -37.50 -24.46 38.21
C SER A 2 -37.50 -25.96 38.52
N ARG A 3 -37.68 -26.82 37.50
CA ARG A 3 -37.42 -28.25 37.62
C ARG A 3 -35.92 -28.44 37.85
N THR A 4 -35.50 -28.57 39.11
CA THR A 4 -34.12 -28.90 39.46
C THR A 4 -33.75 -30.22 38.80
N LEU A 5 -32.66 -30.23 38.03
CA LEU A 5 -32.20 -31.44 37.37
C LEU A 5 -31.79 -32.48 38.43
N LYS A 6 -32.33 -33.69 38.34
CA LYS A 6 -31.85 -34.82 39.14
C LYS A 6 -30.52 -35.31 38.55
N GLU A 7 -29.43 -35.03 39.23
CA GLU A 7 -28.10 -35.45 38.79
C GLU A 7 -27.91 -36.97 38.88
N ALA A 8 -27.26 -37.54 37.86
CA ALA A 8 -26.86 -38.93 37.87
C ALA A 8 -25.37 -39.10 38.25
N PRO A 9 -25.01 -40.17 38.97
CA PRO A 9 -23.61 -40.47 39.29
C PRO A 9 -22.87 -41.03 38.05
N LEU A 10 -22.30 -40.12 37.25
CA LEU A 10 -21.62 -40.44 35.98
C LEU A 10 -20.09 -40.58 36.07
N THR A 11 -19.49 -40.29 37.22
CA THR A 11 -18.04 -40.08 37.38
C THR A 11 -17.20 -41.34 37.24
N THR A 12 -17.72 -42.52 37.58
CA THR A 12 -16.99 -43.79 37.54
C THR A 12 -17.76 -44.84 36.75
N ALA A 13 -17.05 -45.78 36.10
CA ALA A 13 -17.66 -46.88 35.36
C ALA A 13 -18.62 -47.70 36.24
N ASN A 14 -18.20 -47.99 37.49
CA ASN A 14 -19.04 -48.71 38.47
C ASN A 14 -20.34 -47.96 38.82
N ALA A 15 -20.31 -46.62 38.87
CA ALA A 15 -21.51 -45.83 39.10
C ALA A 15 -22.44 -45.84 37.88
N ARG A 16 -21.86 -45.79 36.66
CA ARG A 16 -22.62 -45.85 35.40
C ARG A 16 -23.27 -47.21 35.17
N LEU A 17 -22.62 -48.31 35.59
CA LEU A 17 -23.14 -49.67 35.48
C LEU A 17 -24.47 -49.85 36.24
N LYS A 18 -24.61 -49.19 37.39
CA LYS A 18 -25.81 -49.24 38.27
C LYS A 18 -26.99 -48.40 37.76
N LEU A 19 -26.83 -47.62 36.69
CA LEU A 19 -27.89 -46.77 36.14
C LEU A 19 -28.93 -47.59 35.37
N LYS A 20 -30.19 -47.15 35.35
CA LYS A 20 -31.25 -47.76 34.54
C LYS A 20 -31.00 -47.51 33.04
N ALA A 21 -31.63 -48.29 32.16
CA ALA A 21 -31.59 -48.00 30.72
C ALA A 21 -32.18 -46.60 30.45
N GLY A 22 -31.49 -45.79 29.65
CA GLY A 22 -31.90 -44.41 29.35
C GLY A 22 -30.73 -43.43 29.25
N VAL A 23 -31.07 -42.14 29.10
CA VAL A 23 -30.10 -41.04 29.10
C VAL A 23 -30.11 -40.35 30.44
N HIS A 24 -28.94 -40.34 31.08
CA HIS A 24 -28.71 -39.77 32.40
C HIS A 24 -27.92 -38.48 32.26
N TRP A 25 -28.34 -37.42 32.95
CA TRP A 25 -27.73 -36.10 32.82
C TRP A 25 -27.06 -35.68 34.11
N ARG A 26 -25.97 -34.92 33.99
CA ARG A 26 -25.29 -34.24 35.08
C ARG A 26 -24.93 -32.83 34.62
N ALA A 27 -25.11 -31.84 35.49
CA ALA A 27 -24.74 -30.47 35.16
C ALA A 27 -23.21 -30.33 35.12
N ILE A 28 -22.70 -29.61 34.13
CA ILE A 28 -21.32 -29.11 34.08
C ILE A 28 -21.33 -27.65 34.53
N ASP A 29 -22.26 -26.87 33.98
CA ASP A 29 -22.48 -25.45 34.22
C ASP A 29 -24.00 -25.15 34.15
N ALA A 30 -24.43 -23.93 34.45
CA ALA A 30 -25.83 -23.51 34.45
C ALA A 30 -26.56 -23.84 33.14
N ASP A 31 -25.86 -23.72 32.01
CA ASP A 31 -26.43 -23.96 30.69
C ASP A 31 -25.94 -25.25 30.02
N ILE A 32 -24.93 -25.93 30.57
CA ILE A 32 -24.25 -27.07 29.92
C ILE A 32 -24.41 -28.32 30.76
N HIS A 33 -24.86 -29.40 30.12
CA HIS A 33 -25.05 -30.68 30.80
C HIS A 33 -24.38 -31.82 30.03
N LEU A 34 -23.69 -32.68 30.78
CA LEU A 34 -23.14 -33.93 30.27
C LEU A 34 -24.19 -35.03 30.39
N GLY A 35 -24.40 -35.74 29.28
CA GLY A 35 -25.30 -36.86 29.16
C GLY A 35 -24.54 -38.16 29.00
N TYR A 36 -25.01 -39.21 29.64
CA TYR A 36 -24.57 -40.58 29.44
C TYR A 36 -25.77 -41.43 29.02
N ARG A 37 -25.72 -41.98 27.81
CA ARG A 37 -26.72 -42.95 27.33
C ARG A 37 -26.21 -44.35 27.57
N LYS A 38 -26.90 -45.11 28.42
CA LYS A 38 -26.56 -46.50 28.71
C LYS A 38 -26.81 -47.38 27.47
N GLY A 39 -25.75 -48.02 26.97
CA GLY A 39 -25.80 -49.02 25.91
C GLY A 39 -25.83 -50.45 26.46
N THR A 40 -25.96 -51.44 25.58
CA THR A 40 -25.88 -52.87 25.94
C THR A 40 -24.46 -53.35 26.24
N ARG A 41 -23.44 -52.67 25.68
CA ARG A 41 -22.01 -52.92 25.89
C ARG A 41 -21.37 -51.69 26.52
N ALA A 42 -20.85 -50.76 25.72
CA ALA A 42 -20.40 -49.45 26.17
C ALA A 42 -21.51 -48.38 26.07
N GLY A 43 -21.56 -47.46 27.03
CA GLY A 43 -22.41 -46.27 26.91
C GLY A 43 -21.82 -45.21 25.98
N ARG A 44 -22.62 -44.19 25.67
CA ARG A 44 -22.19 -43.03 24.86
C ARG A 44 -22.32 -41.73 25.64
N TRP A 45 -21.33 -40.86 25.47
CA TRP A 45 -21.34 -39.49 25.97
C TRP A 45 -22.08 -38.57 25.00
N LEU A 46 -22.93 -37.72 25.56
CA LEU A 46 -23.65 -36.67 24.86
C LEU A 46 -23.45 -35.36 25.61
N VAL A 47 -23.52 -34.23 24.91
CA VAL A 47 -23.65 -32.92 25.54
C VAL A 47 -24.99 -32.33 25.16
N ARG A 48 -25.61 -31.60 26.08
CA ARG A 48 -26.72 -30.70 25.77
C ARG A 48 -26.45 -29.32 26.33
N TRP A 49 -26.84 -28.29 25.59
CA TRP A 49 -26.72 -26.91 26.05
C TRP A 49 -28.02 -26.14 25.81
N TYR A 50 -28.24 -25.14 26.66
CA TYR A 50 -29.44 -24.31 26.63
C TYR A 50 -29.34 -23.22 25.56
N LEU A 51 -30.39 -23.06 24.76
CA LEU A 51 -30.52 -22.04 23.71
C LEU A 51 -31.50 -20.90 24.07
N GLY A 52 -32.10 -20.92 25.27
CA GLY A 52 -33.20 -20.03 25.62
C GLY A 52 -34.58 -20.66 25.36
N GLN A 53 -35.64 -20.04 25.89
CA GLN A 53 -37.04 -20.45 25.70
C GLN A 53 -37.32 -21.96 25.89
N GLN A 54 -36.70 -22.58 26.91
CA GLN A 54 -36.83 -24.03 27.19
C GLN A 54 -36.31 -24.97 26.08
N ARG A 55 -35.55 -24.46 25.10
CA ARG A 55 -34.95 -25.25 24.02
C ARG A 55 -33.52 -25.66 24.35
N TYR A 56 -33.18 -26.89 23.98
CA TYR A 56 -31.86 -27.48 24.16
C TYR A 56 -31.40 -28.13 22.87
N GLU A 57 -30.17 -27.85 22.46
CA GLU A 57 -29.49 -28.62 21.42
C GLU A 57 -28.66 -29.75 22.04
N ARG A 58 -28.40 -30.79 21.26
CA ARG A 58 -27.74 -32.02 21.71
C ARG A 58 -26.77 -32.53 20.65
N GLU A 59 -25.56 -32.88 21.07
CA GLU A 59 -24.53 -33.46 20.21
C GLU A 59 -23.93 -34.69 20.90
N THR A 60 -23.50 -35.67 20.10
CA THR A 60 -22.85 -36.90 20.60
C THR A 60 -21.34 -36.68 20.59
N ILE A 61 -20.68 -36.97 21.70
CA ILE A 61 -19.23 -36.79 21.86
C ILE A 61 -18.49 -38.04 21.38
N GLY A 62 -18.88 -39.22 21.91
CA GLY A 62 -18.20 -40.48 21.64
C GLY A 62 -18.63 -41.59 22.60
N SER A 63 -17.90 -42.70 22.59
CA SER A 63 -18.13 -43.84 23.49
C SER A 63 -17.53 -43.58 24.88
N ALA A 64 -18.10 -44.20 25.91
CA ALA A 64 -17.59 -44.13 27.28
C ALA A 64 -16.56 -45.23 27.56
N ASP A 65 -15.66 -44.96 28.50
CA ASP A 65 -14.59 -45.86 28.97
C ASP A 65 -15.10 -47.00 29.88
N ASP A 66 -16.26 -47.58 29.55
CA ASP A 66 -16.88 -48.63 30.37
C ASP A 66 -16.25 -50.01 30.15
N GLU A 67 -15.94 -50.35 28.89
CA GLU A 67 -15.36 -51.64 28.49
C GLU A 67 -13.98 -51.49 27.82
N ALA A 68 -13.65 -50.28 27.33
CA ALA A 68 -12.41 -49.99 26.63
C ALA A 68 -11.67 -48.85 27.32
N GLN A 69 -10.34 -48.88 27.28
CA GLN A 69 -9.50 -47.80 27.81
C GLN A 69 -9.73 -46.52 26.98
N ALA A 70 -9.81 -45.37 27.66
CA ALA A 70 -10.01 -44.10 26.99
C ALA A 70 -8.80 -43.76 26.09
N ASP A 71 -9.07 -43.52 24.82
CA ASP A 71 -8.08 -43.14 23.79
C ASP A 71 -8.08 -41.62 23.52
N GLY A 72 -9.10 -40.90 24.01
CA GLY A 72 -9.26 -39.47 23.77
C GLY A 72 -9.70 -39.10 22.34
N LEU A 73 -10.01 -40.09 21.50
CA LEU A 73 -10.44 -39.92 20.11
C LEU A 73 -11.87 -40.43 19.91
N ASN A 74 -12.15 -41.67 20.29
CA ASN A 74 -13.45 -42.33 20.14
C ASN A 74 -14.02 -42.81 21.48
N VAL A 75 -13.16 -43.08 22.47
CA VAL A 75 -13.49 -43.55 23.82
C VAL A 75 -12.99 -42.51 24.83
N PHE A 76 -13.90 -42.00 25.63
CA PHE A 76 -13.64 -40.89 26.54
C PHE A 76 -13.92 -41.28 27.99
N SER A 77 -12.99 -40.94 28.87
CA SER A 77 -13.25 -40.90 30.32
C SER A 77 -14.20 -39.76 30.69
N PHE A 78 -14.76 -39.79 31.89
CA PHE A 78 -15.64 -38.73 32.38
C PHE A 78 -14.99 -37.33 32.27
N THR A 79 -13.72 -37.20 32.66
CA THR A 79 -13.00 -35.91 32.62
C THR A 79 -12.76 -35.45 31.18
N GLN A 80 -12.36 -36.36 30.29
CA GLN A 80 -12.19 -36.02 28.87
C GLN A 80 -13.51 -35.67 28.20
N ALA A 81 -14.59 -36.40 28.51
CA ALA A 81 -15.93 -36.10 28.01
C ALA A 81 -16.46 -34.77 28.53
N LYS A 82 -16.14 -34.40 29.78
CA LYS A 82 -16.47 -33.08 30.35
C LYS A 82 -15.77 -31.95 29.57
N ASN A 83 -14.47 -32.08 29.33
CA ASN A 83 -13.71 -31.05 28.59
C ASN A 83 -14.19 -30.96 27.14
N ALA A 84 -14.33 -32.10 26.45
CA ALA A 84 -14.86 -32.16 25.10
C ALA A 84 -16.28 -31.57 24.99
N ALA A 85 -17.14 -31.77 25.99
CA ALA A 85 -18.46 -31.17 26.05
C ALA A 85 -18.40 -29.63 26.11
N VAL A 86 -17.49 -29.06 26.91
CA VAL A 86 -17.30 -27.61 26.99
C VAL A 86 -16.78 -27.08 25.64
N ASP A 87 -15.78 -27.73 25.06
CA ASP A 87 -15.19 -27.30 23.78
C ASP A 87 -16.20 -27.32 22.63
N ILE A 88 -17.03 -28.38 22.55
CA ILE A 88 -18.11 -28.49 21.57
C ILE A 88 -19.11 -27.33 21.74
N VAL A 89 -19.54 -27.03 22.96
CA VAL A 89 -20.52 -25.96 23.21
C VAL A 89 -19.93 -24.57 22.93
N VAL A 90 -18.67 -24.32 23.29
CA VAL A 90 -17.99 -23.06 22.98
C VAL A 90 -17.93 -22.86 21.46
N ARG A 91 -17.51 -23.89 20.72
CA ARG A 91 -17.48 -23.87 19.25
C ARG A 91 -18.88 -23.65 18.66
N LYS A 92 -19.90 -24.36 19.13
CA LYS A 92 -21.27 -24.23 18.65
C LYS A 92 -21.91 -22.88 18.96
N ARG A 93 -21.63 -22.31 20.14
CA ARG A 93 -22.07 -20.95 20.50
C ARG A 93 -21.36 -19.90 19.63
N ALA A 94 -20.08 -20.10 19.32
CA ALA A 94 -19.39 -19.25 18.36
C ALA A 94 -20.02 -19.37 16.96
N GLU A 95 -20.20 -20.59 16.42
CA GLU A 95 -20.88 -20.85 15.14
C GLU A 95 -22.28 -20.21 15.07
N ALA A 96 -23.08 -20.31 16.15
CA ALA A 96 -24.43 -19.75 16.20
C ALA A 96 -24.44 -18.22 16.35
N ALA A 97 -23.53 -17.64 17.14
CA ALA A 97 -23.35 -16.20 17.23
C ALA A 97 -22.96 -15.63 15.85
N ILE A 98 -22.05 -16.32 15.15
CA ILE A 98 -21.62 -15.99 13.79
C ILE A 98 -22.81 -16.05 12.82
N ALA A 99 -23.60 -17.14 12.83
CA ALA A 99 -24.76 -17.31 11.96
C ALA A 99 -25.87 -16.26 12.21
N ALA A 100 -26.02 -15.80 13.46
CA ALA A 100 -26.96 -14.73 13.82
C ALA A 100 -26.52 -13.34 13.34
N THR A 101 -25.26 -13.17 12.93
CA THR A 101 -24.66 -11.87 12.58
C THR A 101 -24.70 -11.58 11.06
N GLY A 102 -25.45 -12.36 10.27
CA GLY A 102 -25.56 -12.21 8.81
C GLY A 102 -24.42 -12.88 8.03
N GLU A 103 -24.42 -12.73 6.70
CA GLU A 103 -23.42 -13.33 5.81
C GLU A 103 -22.01 -12.81 6.16
N ILE A 104 -21.11 -13.74 6.51
CA ILE A 104 -19.72 -13.42 6.86
C ILE A 104 -19.00 -13.10 5.55
N PRO A 105 -18.28 -11.97 5.47
CA PRO A 105 -17.53 -11.66 4.27
C PRO A 105 -16.39 -12.67 4.09
N THR A 106 -16.27 -13.23 2.89
CA THR A 106 -15.11 -14.02 2.47
C THR A 106 -13.93 -13.12 2.16
N VAL A 107 -12.71 -13.69 2.13
CA VAL A 107 -11.51 -12.97 1.69
C VAL A 107 -11.72 -12.35 0.31
N GLY A 108 -12.33 -13.09 -0.64
CA GLY A 108 -12.63 -12.58 -1.98
C GLY A 108 -13.51 -11.34 -1.96
N SER A 109 -14.65 -11.41 -1.24
CA SER A 109 -15.60 -10.30 -1.15
C SER A 109 -14.98 -9.04 -0.52
N VAL A 110 -14.13 -9.20 0.50
CA VAL A 110 -13.40 -8.10 1.14
C VAL A 110 -12.43 -7.43 0.18
N VAL A 111 -11.68 -8.24 -0.58
CA VAL A 111 -10.71 -7.74 -1.54
C VAL A 111 -11.42 -6.98 -2.65
N GLU A 112 -12.55 -7.48 -3.15
CA GLU A 112 -13.36 -6.79 -4.17
C GLU A 112 -13.93 -5.46 -3.67
N SER A 113 -14.50 -5.44 -2.46
CA SER A 113 -14.99 -4.21 -1.81
C SER A 113 -13.87 -3.18 -1.65
N TYR A 114 -12.70 -3.61 -1.21
CA TYR A 114 -11.52 -2.75 -1.12
C TYR A 114 -11.09 -2.23 -2.50
N MET A 115 -11.09 -3.07 -3.54
CA MET A 115 -10.77 -2.65 -4.89
C MET A 115 -11.74 -1.58 -5.42
N ALA A 116 -13.04 -1.72 -5.16
CA ALA A 116 -14.05 -0.72 -5.51
C ALA A 116 -13.80 0.62 -4.80
N SER A 117 -13.52 0.59 -3.49
CA SER A 117 -13.15 1.78 -2.72
C SER A 117 -11.87 2.44 -3.24
N ARG A 118 -10.85 1.64 -3.59
CA ARG A 118 -9.59 2.16 -4.15
C ARG A 118 -9.76 2.78 -5.52
N ASP A 119 -10.64 2.24 -6.35
CA ASP A 119 -10.99 2.82 -7.64
C ASP A 119 -11.76 4.12 -7.51
N ALA A 120 -12.78 4.18 -6.64
CA ALA A 120 -13.51 5.42 -6.35
C ALA A 120 -12.55 6.52 -5.87
N ARG A 121 -11.62 6.16 -4.96
CA ARG A 121 -10.57 7.07 -4.50
C ARG A 121 -9.64 7.49 -5.64
N HIS A 122 -9.20 6.56 -6.49
CA HIS A 122 -8.32 6.86 -7.64
C HIS A 122 -8.99 7.86 -8.60
N LEU A 123 -10.27 7.66 -8.91
CA LEU A 123 -11.07 8.57 -9.74
C LEU A 123 -11.23 9.94 -9.08
N SER A 124 -11.57 10.00 -7.78
CA SER A 124 -11.69 11.28 -7.04
C SER A 124 -10.40 12.09 -7.02
N GLN A 125 -9.25 11.43 -7.19
CA GLN A 125 -7.94 12.07 -7.26
C GLN A 125 -7.52 12.45 -8.70
N GLY A 126 -8.44 12.37 -9.66
CA GLY A 126 -8.18 12.64 -11.08
C GLY A 126 -7.29 11.57 -11.71
N GLY A 127 -7.36 10.34 -11.21
CA GLY A 127 -6.86 9.16 -11.91
C GLY A 127 -7.85 8.73 -12.99
N THR A 128 -7.36 8.02 -14.01
CA THR A 128 -8.20 7.43 -15.05
C THR A 128 -8.15 5.90 -14.97
N GLY A 129 -9.25 5.26 -15.35
CA GLY A 129 -9.37 3.80 -15.36
C GLY A 129 -9.32 3.16 -13.98
N LYS A 130 -8.91 1.89 -13.95
CA LYS A 130 -8.80 1.08 -12.72
C LYS A 130 -7.50 1.37 -12.00
N SER A 131 -7.54 1.35 -10.66
CA SER A 131 -6.36 1.56 -9.82
C SER A 131 -5.34 0.42 -9.98
N ASP A 132 -4.05 0.74 -9.74
CA ASP A 132 -3.01 -0.30 -9.77
C ASP A 132 -3.21 -1.35 -8.67
N ALA A 133 -3.84 -0.97 -7.55
CA ALA A 133 -4.21 -1.90 -6.48
C ALA A 133 -5.20 -2.95 -6.98
N ARG A 134 -6.26 -2.54 -7.70
CA ARG A 134 -7.18 -3.48 -8.37
C ARG A 134 -6.42 -4.43 -9.29
N ARG A 135 -5.56 -3.92 -10.17
CA ARG A 135 -4.81 -4.78 -11.11
C ARG A 135 -3.95 -5.83 -10.39
N ARG A 136 -3.25 -5.42 -9.32
CA ARG A 136 -2.42 -6.32 -8.52
C ARG A 136 -3.26 -7.37 -7.78
N LEU A 137 -4.31 -6.93 -7.09
CA LEU A 137 -5.18 -7.82 -6.31
C LEU A 137 -5.93 -8.79 -7.21
N THR A 138 -6.46 -8.34 -8.34
CA THR A 138 -7.09 -9.24 -9.32
C THR A 138 -6.12 -10.31 -9.82
N ARG A 139 -4.90 -9.91 -10.20
CA ARG A 139 -3.92 -10.83 -10.81
C ARG A 139 -3.34 -11.83 -9.82
N HIS A 140 -3.27 -11.50 -8.54
CA HIS A 140 -2.45 -12.24 -7.58
C HIS A 140 -3.16 -12.68 -6.29
N VAL A 141 -4.35 -12.17 -6.01
CA VAL A 141 -5.17 -12.58 -4.85
C VAL A 141 -6.44 -13.23 -5.33
N ILE A 142 -7.22 -12.55 -6.18
CA ILE A 142 -8.52 -13.06 -6.67
C ILE A 142 -8.36 -14.32 -7.52
N CYS A 143 -7.21 -14.55 -8.15
CA CYS A 143 -6.93 -15.78 -8.89
C CYS A 143 -6.80 -17.04 -8.01
N ASP A 144 -6.65 -16.87 -6.69
CA ASP A 144 -6.57 -17.97 -5.71
C ASP A 144 -7.96 -18.23 -5.14
N GLU A 145 -8.69 -19.14 -5.78
CA GLU A 145 -10.09 -19.45 -5.43
C GLU A 145 -10.21 -20.05 -4.02
N GLU A 146 -9.25 -20.90 -3.63
CA GLU A 146 -9.23 -21.51 -2.29
C GLU A 146 -9.11 -20.45 -1.20
N LEU A 147 -8.14 -19.53 -1.34
CA LEU A 147 -7.97 -18.43 -0.39
C LEU A 147 -9.19 -17.51 -0.39
N CYS A 148 -9.74 -17.20 -1.57
CA CYS A 148 -10.86 -16.28 -1.70
C CYS A 148 -12.17 -16.82 -1.11
N ALA A 149 -12.35 -18.15 -1.08
CA ALA A 149 -13.49 -18.81 -0.47
C ALA A 149 -13.44 -18.85 1.07
N VAL A 150 -12.28 -18.61 1.69
CA VAL A 150 -12.13 -18.60 3.15
C VAL A 150 -12.95 -17.45 3.76
N ASN A 151 -13.81 -17.76 4.73
CA ASN A 151 -14.47 -16.76 5.56
C ASN A 151 -13.45 -15.98 6.38
N LEU A 152 -13.61 -14.65 6.52
CA LEU A 152 -12.66 -13.85 7.31
C LEU A 152 -12.51 -14.35 8.76
N HIS A 153 -13.58 -14.91 9.32
CA HIS A 153 -13.59 -15.50 10.66
C HIS A 153 -12.63 -16.70 10.79
N ASP A 154 -12.50 -17.48 9.71
CA ASP A 154 -11.70 -18.72 9.68
C ASP A 154 -10.31 -18.48 9.06
N LEU A 155 -9.96 -17.21 8.79
CA LEU A 155 -8.67 -16.86 8.24
C LEU A 155 -7.56 -17.09 9.29
N THR A 156 -6.57 -17.91 8.92
CA THR A 156 -5.42 -18.24 9.76
C THR A 156 -4.12 -17.68 9.18
N VAL A 157 -3.06 -17.68 10.00
CA VAL A 157 -1.71 -17.31 9.56
C VAL A 157 -1.21 -18.24 8.46
N ASP A 158 -1.59 -19.53 8.52
CA ASP A 158 -1.14 -20.54 7.57
C ASP A 158 -1.79 -20.37 6.19
N HIS A 159 -3.05 -19.92 6.11
CA HIS A 159 -3.67 -19.54 4.83
C HIS A 159 -2.84 -18.44 4.14
N LEU A 160 -2.46 -17.39 4.87
CA LEU A 160 -1.70 -16.26 4.34
C LEU A 160 -0.25 -16.65 3.97
N ARG A 161 0.37 -17.52 4.77
CA ARG A 161 1.73 -18.02 4.49
C ARG A 161 1.76 -18.96 3.29
N ARG A 162 0.77 -19.84 3.14
CA ARG A 162 0.63 -20.71 1.96
C ARG A 162 0.51 -19.85 0.70
N TRP A 163 -0.37 -18.86 0.73
CA TRP A 163 -0.49 -17.88 -0.35
C TRP A 163 0.82 -17.14 -0.62
N THR A 164 1.62 -16.80 0.39
CA THR A 164 2.90 -16.09 0.15
C THR A 164 3.99 -17.00 -0.41
N ARG A 165 3.98 -18.30 -0.08
CA ARG A 165 4.98 -19.29 -0.53
C ARG A 165 4.76 -19.78 -1.96
N GLN A 166 3.56 -19.64 -2.52
CA GLN A 166 3.26 -20.09 -3.88
C GLN A 166 3.84 -19.20 -4.99
N TRP A 167 4.51 -18.10 -4.61
CA TRP A 167 5.00 -17.11 -5.55
C TRP A 167 6.31 -17.56 -6.19
N PRO A 168 6.49 -17.33 -7.50
CA PRO A 168 7.73 -17.70 -8.17
C PRO A 168 8.88 -16.80 -7.74
N ASP A 169 10.07 -17.38 -7.61
CA ASP A 169 11.32 -16.66 -7.30
C ASP A 169 11.68 -15.60 -8.36
N SER A 170 11.12 -15.73 -9.56
CA SER A 170 11.29 -14.76 -10.65
C SER A 170 10.59 -13.42 -10.39
N LEU A 171 9.64 -13.36 -9.44
CA LEU A 171 9.00 -12.10 -9.10
C LEU A 171 9.90 -11.27 -8.19
N ALA A 172 10.20 -10.04 -8.63
CA ALA A 172 10.96 -9.09 -7.83
C ALA A 172 10.35 -8.91 -6.42
N ALA A 173 11.20 -8.98 -5.39
CA ALA A 173 10.82 -8.82 -3.99
C ALA A 173 10.02 -7.54 -3.72
N SER A 174 10.33 -6.44 -4.43
CA SER A 174 9.60 -5.17 -4.32
C SER A 174 8.14 -5.27 -4.83
N SER A 175 7.88 -6.10 -5.84
CA SER A 175 6.54 -6.36 -6.35
C SER A 175 5.73 -7.19 -5.35
N LEU A 176 6.32 -8.27 -4.82
CA LEU A 176 5.69 -9.10 -3.79
C LEU A 176 5.31 -8.27 -2.55
N ARG A 177 6.22 -7.39 -2.10
CA ARG A 177 5.96 -6.48 -0.98
C ARG A 177 4.82 -5.52 -1.26
N ARG A 178 4.71 -4.98 -2.48
CA ARG A 178 3.59 -4.09 -2.87
C ARG A 178 2.25 -4.84 -2.86
N ILE A 179 2.23 -6.06 -3.36
CA ILE A 179 1.02 -6.87 -3.44
C ILE A 179 0.57 -7.28 -2.03
N SER A 180 1.50 -7.76 -1.21
CA SER A 180 1.26 -8.08 0.21
C SER A 180 0.74 -6.87 0.99
N ASN A 181 1.27 -5.66 0.72
CA ASN A 181 0.79 -4.43 1.37
C ASN A 181 -0.63 -4.05 0.93
N ASP A 182 -0.97 -4.18 -0.35
CA ASP A 182 -2.34 -3.93 -0.82
C ASP A 182 -3.32 -4.96 -0.24
N PHE A 183 -2.92 -6.23 -0.18
CA PHE A 183 -3.74 -7.30 0.40
C PHE A 183 -3.94 -7.10 1.91
N LYS A 184 -2.86 -6.80 2.63
CA LYS A 184 -2.89 -6.41 4.03
C LYS A 184 -3.80 -5.21 4.27
N ALA A 185 -3.77 -4.22 3.40
CA ALA A 185 -4.65 -3.06 3.51
C ALA A 185 -6.14 -3.42 3.28
N ALA A 186 -6.43 -4.33 2.35
CA ALA A 186 -7.79 -4.83 2.12
C ALA A 186 -8.35 -5.53 3.37
N LEU A 187 -7.59 -6.48 3.93
CA LEU A 187 -8.00 -7.23 5.11
C LEU A 187 -8.16 -6.33 6.34
N ASN A 188 -7.24 -5.39 6.56
CA ASN A 188 -7.35 -4.45 7.68
C ASN A 188 -8.53 -3.46 7.50
N ALA A 189 -8.89 -3.09 6.28
CA ALA A 189 -10.06 -2.24 6.05
C ALA A 189 -11.35 -2.95 6.48
N ALA A 190 -11.50 -4.25 6.17
CA ALA A 190 -12.63 -5.04 6.64
C ALA A 190 -12.60 -5.30 8.15
N ALA A 191 -11.42 -5.58 8.71
CA ALA A 191 -11.27 -5.75 10.16
C ALA A 191 -11.65 -4.49 10.96
N ASP A 192 -11.49 -3.30 10.36
CA ASP A 192 -11.88 -2.02 10.96
C ASP A 192 -13.37 -1.72 10.76
N SER A 193 -13.92 -1.93 9.56
CA SER A 193 -15.33 -1.65 9.27
C SER A 193 -16.30 -2.60 9.96
N GLU A 194 -15.91 -3.87 10.13
CA GLU A 194 -16.72 -4.93 10.74
C GLU A 194 -16.15 -5.35 12.10
N ARG A 195 -15.50 -4.42 12.81
CA ARG A 195 -14.72 -4.73 14.02
C ARG A 195 -15.50 -5.48 15.10
N GLU A 196 -16.78 -5.17 15.26
CA GLU A 196 -17.66 -5.84 16.24
C GLU A 196 -18.01 -7.28 15.84
N ARG A 197 -17.95 -7.60 14.54
CA ARG A 197 -18.31 -8.89 13.97
C ARG A 197 -17.10 -9.80 13.74
N MET A 198 -15.88 -9.26 13.80
CA MET A 198 -14.63 -9.97 13.50
C MET A 198 -13.92 -10.48 14.76
N PRO A 199 -13.20 -11.62 14.68
CA PRO A 199 -12.39 -12.09 15.79
C PRO A 199 -11.36 -11.05 16.23
N PRO A 200 -11.16 -10.82 17.55
CA PRO A 200 -10.19 -9.85 18.05
C PRO A 200 -8.75 -10.18 17.65
N GLY A 201 -8.46 -11.45 17.34
CA GLY A 201 -7.15 -11.92 16.86
C GLY A 201 -6.85 -11.64 15.38
N LEU A 202 -7.85 -11.26 14.57
CA LEU A 202 -7.69 -11.08 13.12
C LEU A 202 -6.59 -10.08 12.73
N PRO A 203 -6.45 -8.89 13.37
CA PRO A 203 -5.33 -7.99 13.08
C PRO A 203 -3.95 -8.63 13.32
N GLY A 204 -3.84 -9.49 14.34
CA GLY A 204 -2.64 -10.28 14.62
C GLY A 204 -2.37 -11.28 13.50
N THR A 205 -3.38 -12.06 13.11
CA THR A 205 -3.31 -13.01 11.98
C THR A 205 -2.81 -12.32 10.71
N ILE A 206 -3.41 -11.19 10.34
CA ILE A 206 -3.02 -10.41 9.17
C ILE A 206 -1.56 -9.93 9.29
N LYS A 207 -1.17 -9.43 10.47
CA LYS A 207 0.18 -8.91 10.71
C LYS A 207 1.25 -10.00 10.55
N PHE A 208 1.05 -11.16 11.15
CA PHE A 208 2.03 -12.27 11.15
C PHE A 208 1.98 -13.13 9.89
N GLY A 209 0.81 -13.25 9.25
CA GLY A 209 0.64 -13.98 7.99
C GLY A 209 1.23 -13.25 6.78
N LEU A 210 1.19 -11.91 6.78
CA LEU A 210 1.74 -11.06 5.72
C LEU A 210 2.94 -10.23 6.20
N ALA A 211 3.76 -10.80 7.08
CA ALA A 211 5.01 -10.17 7.50
C ALA A 211 5.94 -10.06 6.29
N ALA A 212 6.39 -8.85 5.96
CA ALA A 212 7.43 -8.67 4.95
C ALA A 212 8.75 -9.24 5.50
N GLY A 213 9.46 -10.03 4.69
CA GLY A 213 10.84 -10.44 5.01
C GLY A 213 11.78 -9.24 5.15
N GLU A 214 13.02 -9.49 5.59
CA GLU A 214 14.01 -8.49 5.98
C GLU A 214 14.09 -7.29 5.01
N ASP A 215 14.31 -6.11 5.59
CA ASP A 215 14.43 -4.87 4.83
C ASP A 215 15.68 -4.90 3.95
N SER A 216 15.47 -4.94 2.63
CA SER A 216 16.54 -4.72 1.66
C SER A 216 17.21 -3.37 1.94
N ALA A 217 18.54 -3.34 1.93
CA ALA A 217 19.30 -2.10 2.07
C ALA A 217 18.74 -1.00 1.14
N PRO A 218 18.60 0.24 1.63
CA PRO A 218 18.05 1.32 0.82
C PRO A 218 18.90 1.54 -0.43
N VAL A 219 18.29 1.43 -1.61
CA VAL A 219 18.96 1.75 -2.87
C VAL A 219 19.27 3.25 -2.87
N SER A 220 20.57 3.57 -3.00
CA SER A 220 21.05 4.94 -3.15
C SER A 220 20.50 5.55 -4.44
N ARG A 221 20.04 6.81 -4.37
CA ARG A 221 19.38 7.50 -5.49
C ARG A 221 20.19 8.65 -6.06
N ASP A 222 21.28 9.00 -5.41
CA ASP A 222 22.30 9.95 -5.85
C ASP A 222 22.85 9.62 -7.25
N LYS A 223 23.07 8.35 -7.57
CA LYS A 223 23.58 7.89 -8.88
C LYS A 223 22.64 8.19 -10.05
N GLN A 224 21.38 8.50 -9.77
CA GLN A 224 20.39 8.90 -10.79
C GLN A 224 20.31 10.42 -10.96
N ALA A 225 21.07 11.20 -10.18
CA ALA A 225 21.17 12.63 -10.36
C ALA A 225 22.04 12.96 -11.57
N LEU A 226 21.50 13.76 -12.47
CA LEU A 226 22.17 14.29 -13.66
C LEU A 226 22.95 15.58 -13.33
N PRO A 227 24.14 15.77 -13.91
CA PRO A 227 24.84 17.06 -13.93
C PRO A 227 24.01 18.19 -14.55
N ASP A 228 24.27 19.44 -14.16
CA ASP A 228 23.50 20.60 -14.64
C ASP A 228 23.64 20.79 -16.16
N ASP A 229 24.79 20.50 -16.75
CA ASP A 229 24.98 20.59 -18.21
C ASP A 229 24.14 19.56 -18.97
N ASP A 230 23.99 18.36 -18.42
CA ASP A 230 23.15 17.33 -19.04
C ASP A 230 21.67 17.68 -18.91
N ILE A 231 21.25 18.32 -17.82
CA ILE A 231 19.90 18.89 -17.69
C ILE A 231 19.66 19.96 -18.77
N ARG A 232 20.62 20.87 -18.99
CA ARG A 232 20.53 21.90 -20.04
C ARG A 232 20.43 21.27 -21.43
N LYS A 233 21.24 20.25 -21.74
CA LYS A 233 21.14 19.49 -23.00
C LYS A 233 19.76 18.86 -23.20
N ILE A 234 19.19 18.27 -22.15
CA ILE A 234 17.85 17.67 -22.21
C ILE A 234 16.78 18.73 -22.46
N ILE A 235 16.87 19.90 -21.82
CA ILE A 235 15.92 21.01 -22.03
C ILE A 235 16.02 21.54 -23.48
N GLU A 236 17.22 21.69 -24.00
CA GLU A 236 17.43 22.13 -25.39
C GLU A 236 16.90 21.10 -26.39
N ALA A 237 17.15 19.81 -26.16
CA ALA A 237 16.55 18.73 -26.94
C ALA A 237 15.01 18.74 -26.85
N ALA A 238 14.44 19.05 -25.69
CA ALA A 238 13.00 19.21 -25.51
C ALA A 238 12.44 20.37 -26.35
N ARG A 239 13.15 21.49 -26.43
CA ARG A 239 12.77 22.63 -27.30
C ARG A 239 12.74 22.22 -28.76
N ILE A 240 13.74 21.45 -29.23
CA ILE A 240 13.80 20.99 -30.61
C ILE A 240 12.67 19.99 -30.91
N VAL A 241 12.47 18.99 -30.06
CA VAL A 241 11.41 17.97 -30.24
C VAL A 241 10.03 18.60 -30.16
N ASP A 242 9.82 19.58 -29.28
CA ASP A 242 8.59 20.36 -29.19
C ASP A 242 8.28 21.04 -30.53
N ALA A 243 9.25 21.74 -31.12
CA ALA A 243 9.09 22.39 -32.42
C ALA A 243 8.87 21.40 -33.57
N GLU A 244 9.70 20.35 -33.67
CA GLU A 244 9.61 19.32 -34.73
C GLU A 244 8.27 18.57 -34.70
N SER A 245 7.76 18.31 -33.50
CA SER A 245 6.47 17.62 -33.29
C SER A 245 5.29 18.57 -33.07
N GLN A 246 5.51 19.89 -33.27
CA GLN A 246 4.50 20.95 -33.20
C GLN A 246 3.68 20.96 -31.89
N TRP A 247 4.36 20.88 -30.74
CA TRP A 247 3.73 20.93 -29.41
C TRP A 247 3.42 22.35 -28.92
N ASP A 248 3.69 23.39 -29.73
CA ASP A 248 3.41 24.79 -29.41
C ASP A 248 4.01 25.27 -28.06
N GLY A 249 5.14 24.68 -27.67
CA GLY A 249 5.87 24.93 -26.43
C GLY A 249 5.38 24.15 -25.21
N ASP A 250 4.32 23.34 -25.32
CA ASP A 250 3.74 22.64 -24.17
C ASP A 250 4.67 21.58 -23.57
N LEU A 251 5.36 20.83 -24.45
CA LEU A 251 6.28 19.78 -24.03
C LEU A 251 7.49 20.41 -23.36
N LEU A 252 8.04 21.47 -23.96
CA LEU A 252 9.14 22.23 -23.37
C LEU A 252 8.77 22.76 -21.98
N ARG A 253 7.62 23.45 -21.84
CA ARG A 253 7.19 23.99 -20.54
C ARG A 253 6.99 22.89 -19.49
N MET A 254 6.46 21.73 -19.86
CA MET A 254 6.33 20.59 -18.97
C MET A 254 7.69 20.08 -18.48
N ILE A 255 8.65 19.87 -19.38
CA ILE A 255 10.01 19.41 -19.03
C ILE A 255 10.75 20.46 -18.21
N LEU A 256 10.65 21.74 -18.58
CA LEU A 256 11.27 22.86 -17.90
C LEU A 256 10.78 22.99 -16.44
N VAL A 257 9.46 22.94 -16.23
CA VAL A 257 8.89 23.02 -14.87
C VAL A 257 9.30 21.81 -14.01
N LEU A 258 9.36 20.60 -14.58
CA LEU A 258 9.86 19.42 -13.88
C LEU A 258 11.32 19.59 -13.45
N ALA A 259 12.18 20.09 -14.35
CA ALA A 259 13.60 20.32 -14.11
C ALA A 259 13.85 21.43 -13.08
N ALA A 260 13.13 22.55 -13.20
CA ALA A 260 13.28 23.72 -12.35
C ALA A 260 12.81 23.46 -10.90
N THR A 261 11.74 22.69 -10.74
CA THR A 261 11.13 22.48 -9.41
C THR A 261 11.56 21.19 -8.72
N GLY A 262 11.99 20.16 -9.47
CA GLY A 262 12.15 18.80 -8.92
C GLY A 262 10.85 18.18 -8.40
N ALA A 263 9.70 18.75 -8.76
CA ALA A 263 8.39 18.26 -8.36
C ALA A 263 8.00 16.99 -9.13
N ARG A 264 7.10 16.19 -8.55
CA ARG A 264 6.57 15.00 -9.25
C ARG A 264 5.67 15.44 -10.38
N PHE A 265 5.63 14.68 -11.49
CA PHE A 265 4.67 14.92 -12.58
C PHE A 265 3.22 15.12 -12.09
N SER A 266 2.79 14.28 -11.15
CA SER A 266 1.44 14.41 -10.59
C SER A 266 1.18 15.74 -9.88
N GLN A 267 2.21 16.42 -9.36
CA GLN A 267 2.12 17.75 -8.76
C GLN A 267 2.19 18.83 -9.84
N VAL A 268 3.14 18.72 -10.77
CA VAL A 268 3.32 19.67 -11.89
C VAL A 268 2.08 19.78 -12.77
N ARG A 269 1.44 18.66 -13.13
CA ARG A 269 0.21 18.66 -13.95
C ARG A 269 -0.98 19.38 -13.28
N ARG A 270 -0.89 19.70 -11.99
CA ARG A 270 -1.96 20.34 -11.19
C ARG A 270 -1.67 21.80 -10.86
N LEU A 271 -0.53 22.32 -11.27
CA LEU A 271 -0.28 23.75 -11.19
C LEU A 271 -1.40 24.48 -11.93
N ALA A 272 -1.94 25.50 -11.30
CA ALA A 272 -2.88 26.43 -11.89
C ALA A 272 -2.16 27.72 -12.30
N VAL A 273 -2.80 28.54 -13.14
CA VAL A 273 -2.25 29.85 -13.55
C VAL A 273 -1.95 30.72 -12.32
N GLY A 274 -2.82 30.70 -11.30
CA GLY A 274 -2.63 31.43 -10.05
C GLY A 274 -1.51 30.92 -9.14
N ASP A 275 -0.92 29.75 -9.44
CA ASP A 275 0.23 29.23 -8.69
C ASP A 275 1.56 29.83 -9.15
N VAL A 276 1.57 30.57 -10.26
CA VAL A 276 2.75 31.27 -10.75
C VAL A 276 2.83 32.64 -10.09
N GLN A 277 3.97 32.94 -9.48
CA GLN A 277 4.27 34.21 -8.83
C GLN A 277 5.47 34.86 -9.53
N PRO A 278 5.24 35.58 -10.65
CA PRO A 278 6.31 36.12 -11.49
C PRO A 278 7.24 37.07 -10.75
N ASP A 279 6.69 38.02 -9.99
CA ASP A 279 7.47 39.04 -9.26
C ASP A 279 8.41 38.44 -8.21
N GLN A 280 8.08 37.24 -7.70
CA GLN A 280 8.89 36.51 -6.73
C GLN A 280 9.63 35.34 -7.38
N CYS A 281 9.65 35.19 -8.69
CA CYS A 281 10.28 34.06 -9.39
C CYS A 281 9.98 32.72 -8.69
N ARG A 282 8.68 32.45 -8.48
CA ARG A 282 8.23 31.35 -7.62
C ARG A 282 7.05 30.61 -8.22
N LEU A 283 7.07 29.28 -8.06
CA LEU A 283 5.95 28.39 -8.34
C LEU A 283 5.41 27.80 -7.04
N MET A 284 4.10 27.90 -6.82
CA MET A 284 3.41 27.32 -5.69
C MET A 284 3.01 25.88 -6.04
N VAL A 285 3.90 24.92 -5.79
CA VAL A 285 3.71 23.53 -6.23
C VAL A 285 2.69 22.82 -5.33
N PRO A 286 1.59 22.24 -5.87
CA PRO A 286 0.62 21.51 -5.07
C PRO A 286 1.25 20.34 -4.33
N THR A 287 0.88 20.14 -3.07
CA THR A 287 1.42 19.03 -2.27
C THR A 287 1.01 17.66 -2.85
N SER A 288 1.86 16.65 -2.65
CA SER A 288 1.60 15.28 -3.13
C SER A 288 0.34 14.71 -2.50
N ARG A 289 -0.39 13.91 -3.28
CA ARG A 289 -1.50 13.09 -2.78
C ARG A 289 -1.04 11.84 -2.03
N LYS A 290 0.29 11.63 -1.94
CA LYS A 290 0.90 10.57 -1.13
C LYS A 290 0.82 10.93 0.35
N GLY A 291 0.47 9.94 1.16
CA GLY A 291 0.32 10.07 2.61
C GLY A 291 -1.10 9.75 3.07
N ARG A 292 -1.28 9.62 4.39
CA ARG A 292 -2.60 9.51 5.02
C ARG A 292 -3.04 10.88 5.54
N GLY A 293 -4.35 11.12 5.58
CA GLY A 293 -4.95 12.34 6.11
C GLY A 293 -4.93 13.54 5.15
N THR A 294 -5.59 14.62 5.58
CA THR A 294 -5.60 15.92 4.92
C THR A 294 -4.30 16.65 5.25
N LYS A 295 -3.57 17.10 4.23
CA LYS A 295 -2.35 17.89 4.45
C LYS A 295 -2.72 19.28 4.97
N LYS A 296 -1.99 19.75 6.00
CA LYS A 296 -2.15 21.10 6.57
C LYS A 296 -1.81 22.21 5.58
N VAL A 297 -0.95 21.90 4.60
CA VAL A 297 -0.48 22.84 3.59
C VAL A 297 -0.93 22.33 2.22
N SER A 298 -1.52 23.21 1.42
CA SER A 298 -1.97 22.90 0.06
C SER A 298 -0.83 22.97 -0.96
N HIS A 299 0.10 23.93 -0.80
CA HIS A 299 1.18 24.20 -1.75
C HIS A 299 2.54 24.40 -1.07
N THR A 300 3.60 24.01 -1.76
CA THR A 300 4.99 24.27 -1.38
C THR A 300 5.56 25.33 -2.32
N ALA A 301 6.10 26.40 -1.74
CA ALA A 301 6.81 27.43 -2.49
C ALA A 301 8.15 26.90 -3.02
N VAL A 302 8.38 27.01 -4.33
CA VAL A 302 9.65 26.67 -4.99
C VAL A 302 10.12 27.85 -5.81
N ARG A 303 11.34 28.34 -5.54
CA ARG A 303 11.97 29.40 -6.35
C ARG A 303 12.47 28.80 -7.66
N VAL A 304 12.28 29.54 -8.75
CA VAL A 304 12.72 29.19 -10.11
C VAL A 304 13.50 30.38 -10.69
N GLY A 305 14.21 30.16 -11.80
CA GLY A 305 14.89 31.25 -12.51
C GLY A 305 13.92 32.13 -13.29
N GLU A 306 14.37 33.34 -13.66
CA GLU A 306 13.63 34.27 -14.51
C GLU A 306 13.35 33.67 -15.89
N ASP A 307 14.29 32.89 -16.42
CA ASP A 307 14.16 32.11 -17.66
C ASP A 307 12.93 31.18 -17.65
N VAL A 308 12.65 30.55 -16.50
CA VAL A 308 11.46 29.70 -16.32
C VAL A 308 10.18 30.53 -16.30
N ILE A 309 10.19 31.70 -15.66
CA ILE A 309 9.04 32.61 -15.62
C ILE A 309 8.73 33.14 -17.02
N GLU A 310 9.75 33.55 -17.79
CA GLU A 310 9.58 34.01 -19.16
C GLU A 310 9.01 32.92 -20.07
N ALA A 311 9.50 31.67 -19.96
CA ALA A 311 8.96 30.55 -20.73
C ALA A 311 7.48 30.24 -20.41
N LEU A 312 7.02 30.58 -19.21
CA LEU A 312 5.64 30.40 -18.75
C LEU A 312 4.73 31.58 -19.07
N ARG A 313 5.26 32.77 -19.37
CA ARG A 313 4.49 34.00 -19.62
C ARG A 313 3.34 33.82 -20.63
N PRO A 314 3.51 33.11 -21.78
CA PRO A 314 2.41 32.88 -22.72
C PRO A 314 1.22 32.13 -22.10
N GLU A 315 1.44 31.28 -21.10
CA GLU A 315 0.39 30.51 -20.42
C GLU A 315 -0.33 31.29 -19.32
N LEU A 316 0.05 32.55 -19.05
CA LEU A 316 -0.58 33.41 -18.05
C LEU A 316 -1.57 34.41 -18.66
N ILE A 317 -1.36 34.81 -19.92
CA ILE A 317 -2.09 35.89 -20.56
C ILE A 317 -3.54 35.48 -20.85
N GLY A 318 -4.50 36.28 -20.40
CA GLY A 318 -5.92 36.12 -20.74
C GLY A 318 -6.61 34.91 -20.08
N ARG A 319 -6.01 34.32 -19.04
CA ARG A 319 -6.50 33.09 -18.40
C ARG A 319 -6.87 33.30 -16.93
N LYS A 320 -7.87 32.56 -16.47
CA LYS A 320 -8.32 32.62 -15.08
C LYS A 320 -7.31 31.92 -14.15
N PRO A 321 -7.13 32.42 -12.92
CA PRO A 321 -6.20 31.83 -11.95
C PRO A 321 -6.44 30.35 -11.66
N SER A 322 -7.69 29.88 -11.74
CA SER A 322 -8.06 28.48 -11.47
C SER A 322 -7.80 27.52 -12.63
N GLU A 323 -7.42 28.02 -13.81
CA GLU A 323 -7.18 27.14 -14.97
C GLU A 323 -5.86 26.37 -14.85
N PRO A 324 -5.75 25.15 -15.40
CA PRO A 324 -4.50 24.38 -15.39
C PRO A 324 -3.37 25.12 -16.10
N LEU A 325 -2.25 25.39 -15.44
CA LEU A 325 -1.11 26.11 -16.01
C LEU A 325 -0.61 25.44 -17.30
N LEU A 326 -0.35 24.14 -17.22
CA LEU A 326 0.20 23.35 -18.32
C LEU A 326 -0.91 22.58 -19.03
N ARG A 327 -1.11 22.88 -20.31
CA ARG A 327 -2.05 22.19 -21.20
C ARG A 327 -1.29 21.54 -22.35
N ARG A 328 -1.99 20.74 -23.14
CA ARG A 328 -1.50 20.20 -24.41
C ARG A 328 -2.63 20.04 -25.41
N TRP A 329 -2.29 19.98 -26.70
CA TRP A 329 -3.23 19.52 -27.72
C TRP A 329 -3.59 18.06 -27.53
N ARG A 330 -4.89 17.76 -27.55
CA ARG A 330 -5.41 16.41 -27.68
C ARG A 330 -5.73 16.12 -29.14
N HIS A 331 -5.35 14.92 -29.57
CA HIS A 331 -5.67 14.44 -30.90
C HIS A 331 -6.83 13.45 -30.80
N THR A 332 -7.85 13.64 -31.63
CA THR A 332 -8.98 12.72 -31.76
C THR A 332 -8.94 12.07 -33.12
N GLN A 333 -9.39 10.83 -33.14
CA GLN A 333 -9.52 10.06 -34.35
C GLN A 333 -10.82 10.48 -35.06
N VAL A 334 -10.70 11.06 -36.24
CA VAL A 334 -11.85 11.45 -37.06
C VAL A 334 -12.02 10.38 -38.14
N PRO A 335 -13.25 9.86 -38.36
CA PRO A 335 -13.52 8.97 -39.48
C PRO A 335 -13.17 9.68 -40.78
N ASP A 336 -12.45 9.02 -41.67
CA ASP A 336 -12.15 9.58 -42.97
C ASP A 336 -13.43 9.66 -43.80
N SER A 337 -13.77 10.86 -44.27
CA SER A 337 -14.96 11.11 -45.10
C SER A 337 -14.84 10.53 -46.51
N ASP A 338 -13.63 10.10 -46.91
CA ASP A 338 -13.31 9.72 -48.30
C ASP A 338 -13.17 8.20 -48.51
N GLY A 339 -13.71 7.38 -47.59
CA GLY A 339 -13.76 5.91 -47.77
C GLY A 339 -12.42 5.18 -47.63
N SER A 340 -11.32 5.89 -47.37
CA SER A 340 -10.05 5.26 -47.00
C SER A 340 -10.17 4.68 -45.58
N ARG A 341 -9.87 3.39 -45.41
CA ARG A 341 -9.92 2.68 -44.11
C ARG A 341 -8.85 3.15 -43.11
N ARG A 342 -8.29 4.37 -43.25
CA ARG A 342 -7.25 4.89 -42.37
C ARG A 342 -7.78 6.09 -41.60
N PRO A 343 -8.05 5.93 -40.30
CA PRO A 343 -8.52 7.04 -39.49
C PRO A 343 -7.48 8.17 -39.40
N LYS A 344 -7.93 9.41 -39.63
CA LYS A 344 -7.10 10.62 -39.54
C LYS A 344 -7.10 11.14 -38.11
N TRP A 345 -5.95 11.61 -37.63
CA TRP A 345 -5.82 12.23 -36.32
C TRP A 345 -5.81 13.73 -36.48
N GLU A 346 -6.77 14.40 -35.86
CA GLU A 346 -6.89 15.86 -35.92
C GLU A 346 -6.80 16.46 -34.51
N ARG A 347 -6.27 17.68 -34.42
CA ARG A 347 -6.21 18.44 -33.16
C ARG A 347 -7.63 18.83 -32.78
N SER A 348 -8.03 18.48 -31.55
CA SER A 348 -9.38 18.71 -31.03
C SER A 348 -9.41 19.90 -30.08
N SER A 349 -8.79 19.75 -28.91
CA SER A 349 -8.90 20.69 -27.80
C SER A 349 -7.57 20.83 -27.06
N ARG A 350 -7.41 21.98 -26.37
CA ARG A 350 -6.36 22.20 -25.37
C ARG A 350 -6.84 21.63 -24.04
N GLU A 351 -6.21 20.56 -23.57
CA GLU A 351 -6.58 19.89 -22.32
C GLU A 351 -5.41 19.79 -21.34
N ALA A 352 -5.70 19.59 -20.06
CA ALA A 352 -4.67 19.35 -19.05
C ALA A 352 -3.98 18.00 -19.25
N TRP A 353 -2.74 17.89 -18.79
CA TRP A 353 -2.01 16.63 -18.77
C TRP A 353 -2.66 15.62 -17.82
N VAL A 354 -2.80 14.37 -18.27
CA VAL A 354 -3.52 13.32 -17.57
C VAL A 354 -2.57 12.39 -16.83
N ASN A 355 -1.56 11.81 -17.46
CA ASN A 355 -0.70 10.80 -16.83
C ASN A 355 0.73 10.85 -17.38
N ALA A 356 1.68 10.35 -16.57
CA ALA A 356 3.10 10.43 -16.92
C ALA A 356 3.45 9.60 -18.18
N SER A 357 2.63 8.62 -18.56
CA SER A 357 2.84 7.86 -19.81
C SER A 357 2.68 8.71 -21.07
N GLU A 358 2.01 9.86 -21.00
CA GLU A 358 1.97 10.84 -22.11
C GLU A 358 3.36 11.38 -22.46
N LEU A 359 4.29 11.40 -21.49
CA LEU A 359 5.67 11.77 -21.73
C LEU A 359 6.49 10.63 -22.34
N GLY A 360 6.03 9.38 -22.37
CA GLY A 360 6.87 8.24 -22.73
C GLY A 360 7.50 8.34 -24.12
N ARG A 361 6.68 8.57 -25.15
CA ARG A 361 7.16 8.77 -26.53
C ARG A 361 7.99 10.03 -26.71
N PRO A 362 7.51 11.25 -26.34
CA PRO A 362 8.31 12.46 -26.54
C PRO A 362 9.59 12.45 -25.69
N TRP A 363 9.59 11.87 -24.49
CA TRP A 363 10.79 11.75 -23.66
C TRP A 363 11.86 10.88 -24.31
N ALA A 364 11.48 9.75 -24.92
CA ALA A 364 12.43 8.93 -25.68
C ALA A 364 13.07 9.72 -26.83
N ALA A 365 12.26 10.50 -27.57
CA ALA A 365 12.78 11.37 -28.63
C ALA A 365 13.73 12.45 -28.10
N ILE A 366 13.41 13.04 -26.94
CA ILE A 366 14.28 14.02 -26.26
C ILE A 366 15.62 13.40 -25.91
N LEU A 367 15.64 12.20 -25.29
CA LEU A 367 16.89 11.54 -24.92
C LEU A 367 17.73 11.17 -26.15
N THR A 368 17.10 10.68 -27.21
CA THR A 368 17.79 10.41 -28.48
C THR A 368 18.41 11.69 -29.04
N LYS A 369 17.66 12.80 -29.07
CA LYS A 369 18.15 14.09 -29.56
C LYS A 369 19.26 14.67 -28.67
N ALA A 370 19.20 14.45 -27.36
CA ALA A 370 20.21 14.87 -26.39
C ALA A 370 21.46 13.98 -26.35
N GLY A 371 21.47 12.83 -27.05
CA GLY A 371 22.56 11.85 -26.97
C GLY A 371 22.67 11.16 -25.60
N MET A 372 21.54 11.00 -24.91
CA MET A 372 21.46 10.51 -23.53
C MET A 372 21.00 9.05 -23.46
N SER A 373 21.33 8.36 -22.36
CA SER A 373 20.85 6.99 -22.13
C SER A 373 19.33 6.93 -22.05
N LYS A 374 18.74 5.93 -22.73
CA LYS A 374 17.30 5.63 -22.73
C LYS A 374 16.74 5.24 -21.36
N ASP A 375 17.61 4.89 -20.41
CA ASP A 375 17.21 4.47 -19.05
C ASP A 375 16.93 5.67 -18.13
N ILE A 376 17.34 6.89 -18.55
CA ILE A 376 17.03 8.12 -17.82
C ILE A 376 15.53 8.37 -17.91
N VAL A 377 14.88 8.57 -16.76
CA VAL A 377 13.46 8.91 -16.69
C VAL A 377 13.28 10.36 -16.24
N PRO A 378 12.12 11.01 -16.50
CA PRO A 378 11.89 12.40 -16.06
C PRO A 378 12.04 12.58 -14.53
N TYR A 379 11.87 11.50 -13.76
CA TYR A 379 12.06 11.51 -12.31
C TYR A 379 13.52 11.78 -11.89
N ALA A 380 14.49 11.63 -12.80
CA ALA A 380 15.89 12.00 -12.59
C ALA A 380 16.05 13.50 -12.24
N PHE A 381 15.23 14.39 -12.81
CA PHE A 381 15.25 15.82 -12.46
C PHE A 381 15.02 16.08 -10.97
N ARG A 382 14.19 15.25 -10.33
CA ARG A 382 13.98 15.31 -8.88
C ARG A 382 15.21 14.85 -8.11
N HIS A 383 15.88 13.79 -8.56
CA HIS A 383 17.15 13.35 -7.98
C HIS A 383 18.20 14.46 -8.10
N SER A 384 18.35 15.05 -9.29
CA SER A 384 19.25 16.17 -9.55
C SER A 384 18.96 17.38 -8.67
N SER A 385 17.70 17.82 -8.56
CA SER A 385 17.35 18.99 -7.76
C SER A 385 17.67 18.79 -6.27
N ILE A 386 17.39 17.61 -5.73
CA ILE A 386 17.75 17.27 -4.33
C ILE A 386 19.26 17.26 -4.15
N VAL A 387 20.01 16.55 -5.00
CA VAL A 387 21.47 16.44 -4.89
C VAL A 387 22.13 17.82 -5.07
N ARG A 388 21.68 18.63 -6.02
CA ARG A 388 22.18 19.99 -6.23
C ARG A 388 21.97 20.86 -5.00
N GLN A 389 20.81 20.82 -4.37
CA GLN A 389 20.55 21.60 -3.16
C GLN A 389 21.42 21.13 -1.98
N LEU A 390 21.56 19.82 -1.79
CA LEU A 390 22.38 19.26 -0.72
C LEU A 390 23.86 19.63 -0.89
N ARG A 391 24.42 19.47 -2.10
CA ARG A 391 25.80 19.87 -2.43
C ARG A 391 26.08 21.36 -2.28
N ARG A 392 25.03 22.20 -2.30
CA ARG A 392 25.14 23.64 -2.03
C ARG A 392 24.97 23.97 -0.53
N GLY A 393 24.98 22.96 0.34
CA GLY A 393 24.89 23.13 1.79
C GLY A 393 23.50 23.51 2.30
N LEU A 394 22.44 23.36 1.49
CA LEU A 394 21.09 23.66 1.98
C LEU A 394 20.67 22.66 3.08
N PRO A 395 20.06 23.13 4.20
CA PRO A 395 19.64 22.23 5.27
C PRO A 395 18.69 21.13 4.79
N VAL A 396 18.91 19.88 5.26
CA VAL A 396 18.10 18.71 4.88
C VAL A 396 16.61 18.95 5.06
N GLN A 397 16.20 19.62 6.15
CA GLN A 397 14.80 19.97 6.40
C GLN A 397 14.21 20.91 5.35
N LEU A 398 14.99 21.87 4.85
CA LEU A 398 14.57 22.78 3.80
C LEU A 398 14.40 22.02 2.48
N VAL A 399 15.37 21.18 2.10
CA VAL A 399 15.32 20.34 0.90
C VAL A 399 14.14 19.35 0.95
N ALA A 400 13.88 18.77 2.12
CA ALA A 400 12.75 17.85 2.31
C ALA A 400 11.40 18.56 2.12
N LYS A 401 11.23 19.74 2.73
CA LYS A 401 10.01 20.56 2.60
C LYS A 401 9.79 21.03 1.16
N SER A 402 10.83 21.54 0.48
CA SER A 402 10.75 22.04 -0.90
C SER A 402 10.33 20.94 -1.88
N HIS A 403 10.73 19.70 -1.62
CA HIS A 403 10.39 18.56 -2.46
C HIS A 403 9.16 17.77 -1.98
N ASP A 404 8.45 18.20 -0.94
CA ASP A 404 7.32 17.49 -0.34
C ASP A 404 7.67 16.00 -0.06
N THR A 405 8.68 15.83 0.77
CA THR A 405 9.17 14.54 1.31
C THR A 405 9.66 14.72 2.75
N SER A 406 9.94 13.65 3.47
CA SER A 406 10.49 13.70 4.83
C SER A 406 12.02 13.74 4.82
N ALA A 407 12.60 14.38 5.83
CA ALA A 407 14.05 14.39 6.08
C ALA A 407 14.61 12.96 6.17
N ALA A 408 13.93 12.06 6.88
CA ALA A 408 14.31 10.64 6.96
C ALA A 408 14.40 9.93 5.59
N ILE A 409 13.65 10.38 4.58
CA ILE A 409 13.74 9.82 3.21
C ILE A 409 14.92 10.43 2.46
N ILE A 410 15.25 11.70 2.72
CA ILE A 410 16.43 12.35 2.15
C ILE A 410 17.69 11.70 2.72
N GLU A 411 17.81 11.62 4.05
CA GLU A 411 18.93 10.99 4.75
C GLU A 411 19.14 9.54 4.28
N ARG A 412 18.06 8.76 4.17
CA ARG A 412 18.15 7.35 3.76
C ARG A 412 18.64 7.13 2.32
N HIS A 413 18.29 8.01 1.38
CA HIS A 413 18.50 7.76 -0.06
C HIS A 413 19.57 8.64 -0.71
N TYR A 414 20.00 9.70 -0.02
CA TYR A 414 20.98 10.68 -0.50
C TYR A 414 22.10 10.88 0.52
N ALA A 415 22.35 9.88 1.38
CA ALA A 415 23.37 9.93 2.42
C ALA A 415 24.74 10.34 1.89
N SER A 416 25.16 9.78 0.76
CA SER A 416 26.42 10.13 0.07
C SER A 416 26.51 11.62 -0.24
N ALA A 417 25.52 12.18 -0.92
CA ALA A 417 25.49 13.60 -1.27
C ALA A 417 25.46 14.53 -0.03
N ILE A 418 24.90 14.06 1.09
CA ILE A 418 24.94 14.78 2.36
C ILE A 418 26.36 14.73 2.94
N ILE A 419 26.98 13.56 2.96
CA ILE A 419 28.33 13.35 3.47
C ILE A 419 29.33 14.21 2.68
N ASP A 420 29.29 14.15 1.34
CA ASP A 420 30.15 14.96 0.47
C ASP A 420 30.02 16.46 0.81
N ALA A 421 28.78 16.95 0.94
CA ALA A 421 28.53 18.36 1.24
C ALA A 421 28.99 18.78 2.65
N LEU A 422 28.90 17.87 3.63
CA LEU A 422 29.39 18.11 4.99
C LEU A 422 30.92 18.07 5.05
N ASP A 423 31.56 17.24 4.24
CA ASP A 423 33.02 17.18 4.10
C ASP A 423 33.57 18.49 3.51
N ASP A 424 32.94 19.01 2.46
CA ASP A 424 33.30 20.33 1.89
C ASP A 424 33.18 21.46 2.93
N LEU A 425 32.12 21.44 3.76
CA LEU A 425 31.94 22.41 4.84
C LEU A 425 32.98 22.23 5.95
N ALA A 426 33.33 20.99 6.30
CA ALA A 426 34.36 20.70 7.28
C ALA A 426 35.74 21.15 6.78
N ALA A 427 36.05 20.90 5.50
CA ALA A 427 37.27 21.35 4.84
C ALA A 427 37.42 22.89 4.90
N ALA A 428 36.33 23.63 4.67
CA ALA A 428 36.32 25.08 4.76
C ALA A 428 36.57 25.62 6.19
N ALA A 429 36.36 24.80 7.23
CA ALA A 429 36.62 25.16 8.62
C ALA A 429 38.04 24.79 9.09
N VAL A 430 38.84 24.11 8.26
CA VAL A 430 40.21 23.73 8.60
C VAL A 430 41.10 24.97 8.66
N ILE A 431 41.76 25.17 9.80
CA ILE A 431 42.77 26.22 10.00
C ILE A 431 44.19 25.66 9.82
N PRO A 432 45.13 26.42 9.26
CA PRO A 432 46.53 26.02 9.24
C PRO A 432 47.09 26.04 10.67
N LEU A 433 47.53 24.88 11.16
CA LEU A 433 48.11 24.72 12.50
C LEU A 433 49.64 24.81 12.53
N VAL A 434 50.27 24.71 11.36
CA VAL A 434 51.73 24.82 11.21
C VAL A 434 52.03 26.15 10.55
N ALA A 435 52.99 26.89 11.12
CA ALA A 435 53.44 28.14 10.52
C ALA A 435 53.98 27.86 9.09
N PRO A 436 53.60 28.67 8.09
CA PRO A 436 54.19 28.54 6.77
C PRO A 436 55.70 28.68 6.91
N GLN A 437 56.44 27.70 6.40
CA GLN A 437 57.91 27.75 6.37
C GLN A 437 58.28 29.00 5.59
N ALA A 438 58.99 29.94 6.21
CA ALA A 438 59.39 31.17 5.54
C ALA A 438 60.21 30.78 4.30
N ASP A 439 59.71 31.14 3.11
CA ASP A 439 60.46 30.96 1.89
C ASP A 439 61.76 31.79 2.02
N ASN A 440 62.90 31.09 2.07
CA ASN A 440 64.23 31.69 2.11
C ASN A 440 64.61 32.35 0.76
N VAL A 441 63.63 32.61 -0.11
CA VAL A 441 63.85 33.13 -1.46
C VAL A 441 63.67 34.65 -1.43
N VAL A 442 64.78 35.36 -1.23
CA VAL A 442 64.85 36.81 -1.41
C VAL A 442 64.87 37.10 -2.92
N PRO A 443 63.93 37.90 -3.48
CA PRO A 443 64.01 38.32 -4.87
C PRO A 443 65.27 39.17 -5.08
N MET A 444 66.14 38.77 -6.01
CA MET A 444 67.26 39.62 -6.44
C MET A 444 66.70 40.93 -6.99
N ARG A 445 67.05 42.06 -6.35
CA ARG A 445 66.82 43.39 -6.91
C ARG A 445 67.57 43.51 -8.24
N ARG A 446 66.86 44.06 -9.22
CA ARG A 446 67.30 44.29 -10.62
C ARG A 446 68.63 45.01 -10.72
#